data_AF-A0A7X7NZL8-F1
#
_entry.id   AF-A0A7X7NZL8-F1
#
_cell.length_a   1.000
_cell.length_b   1.000
_cell.length_c   1.000
_cell.angle_alpha   90.00
_cell.angle_beta   90.00
_cell.angle_gamma   90.00
#
_symmetry.space_group_name_H-M   'P 1'
#
loop_
_entity.id
_entity.type
_entity.pdbx_description
1 polymer ?
#
loop_
_entity_poly.entity_id
_entity_poly.type
_entity_poly.pdbx_seq_one_letter_code
_entity_poly.pdbx_strand_id
1 'polypeptide(L)' 'MRKYQICQRCIMDTSDPEIVFDEKGICNHCKRAEQILGREPYCLPLAEKEKRLKNLAEYTAPR' A
#
# COMPACT_ATOMS: atom_id res chain seq x y z
N MET A 1 23.36 7.98 15.45
CA MET A 1 22.64 8.60 14.31
C MET A 1 22.65 7.62 13.15
N ARG A 2 21.50 7.22 12.61
CA ARG A 2 21.46 6.49 11.33
C ARG A 2 21.87 7.46 10.21
N LYS A 3 22.59 6.97 9.20
CA LYS A 3 22.89 7.74 8.00
C LYS A 3 21.57 8.01 7.27
N TYR A 4 21.36 9.24 6.82
CA TYR A 4 20.18 9.57 6.03
C TYR A 4 20.15 8.76 4.72
N GLN A 5 19.00 8.17 4.41
CA GLN A 5 18.77 7.43 3.19
C GLN A 5 17.28 7.52 2.79
N ILE A 6 17.03 7.76 1.51
CA ILE A 6 15.70 7.72 0.88
C ILE A 6 15.56 6.48 0.00
N CYS A 7 14.36 5.91 -0.05
CA CYS A 7 14.05 4.75 -0.90
C CYS A 7 14.21 5.10 -2.39
N GLN A 8 14.78 4.19 -3.19
CA GLN A 8 14.93 4.41 -4.63
C GLN A 8 13.62 4.37 -5.42
N ARG A 9 12.50 3.98 -4.79
CA ARG A 9 11.21 3.75 -5.45
C ARG A 9 10.05 4.57 -4.90
N CYS A 10 10.19 5.13 -3.71
CA CYS A 10 9.15 5.96 -3.10
C CYS A 10 9.78 7.06 -2.25
N ILE A 11 8.95 7.93 -1.69
CA ILE A 11 9.40 9.07 -0.87
C ILE A 11 9.82 8.69 0.55
N MET A 12 9.69 7.43 0.96
CA MET A 12 9.95 7.00 2.33
C MET A 12 11.45 7.01 2.60
N ASP A 13 11.84 7.50 3.78
CA ASP A 13 13.24 7.65 4.18
C ASP A 13 13.48 7.26 5.65
N THR A 14 14.70 7.46 6.13
CA THR A 14 15.14 7.17 7.51
C THR A 14 14.47 7.99 8.61
N SER A 15 13.56 8.92 8.30
CA SER A 15 12.69 9.55 9.30
C SER A 15 11.70 8.56 9.91
N ASP A 16 11.36 7.49 9.18
CA ASP A 16 10.60 6.37 9.69
C ASP A 16 11.49 5.44 10.53
N PRO A 17 11.23 5.28 11.85
CA PRO A 17 12.06 4.45 12.72
C PRO A 17 12.12 2.96 12.33
N GLU A 18 11.04 2.46 11.71
CA GLU A 18 10.86 1.05 11.33
C GLU A 18 11.24 0.77 9.88
N ILE A 19 11.76 1.77 9.15
CA ILE A 19 12.16 1.57 7.76
C ILE A 19 13.38 0.64 7.67
N VAL A 20 13.27 -0.32 6.76
CA VAL A 20 14.35 -1.27 6.44
C VAL A 20 14.54 -1.28 4.93
N PHE A 21 15.79 -1.16 4.49
CA PHE A 21 16.15 -1.19 3.07
C PHE A 21 16.77 -2.53 2.70
N ASP A 22 16.46 -3.02 1.50
CA ASP A 22 17.19 -4.15 0.89
C ASP A 22 18.51 -3.69 0.24
N GLU A 23 19.28 -4.64 -0.30
CA GLU A 23 20.55 -4.36 -1.00
C GLU A 23 20.38 -3.46 -2.24
N LYS A 24 19.16 -3.36 -2.78
CA LYS A 24 18.81 -2.47 -3.90
C LYS A 24 18.34 -1.10 -3.41
N GLY A 25 18.36 -0.82 -2.10
CA GLY A 25 17.88 0.43 -1.53
C GLY A 25 16.35 0.60 -1.61
N ILE A 26 15.59 -0.50 -1.74
CA ILE A 26 14.12 -0.49 -1.72
C ILE A 26 13.64 -0.76 -0.30
N CYS A 27 12.72 0.08 0.20
CA CYS A 27 12.21 -0.05 1.55
C CYS A 27 11.18 -1.19 1.73
N ASN A 28 11.05 -1.67 2.96
CA ASN A 28 10.05 -2.64 3.40
C ASN A 28 8.61 -2.23 3.06
N HIS A 29 8.27 -0.94 3.08
CA HIS A 29 6.95 -0.46 2.67
C HIS A 29 6.65 -0.72 1.19
N CYS A 30 7.61 -0.47 0.31
CA CYS A 30 7.47 -0.80 -1.12
C CYS A 30 7.27 -2.31 -1.30
N LYS A 31 8.08 -3.14 -0.64
CA LYS A 31 7.94 -4.61 -0.73
C LYS A 31 6.58 -5.08 -0.25
N ARG A 32 6.08 -4.53 0.85
CA ARG A 32 4.74 -4.85 1.36
C ARG A 32 3.66 -4.38 0.40
N ALA A 33 3.79 -3.18 -0.16
CA ALA A 33 2.85 -2.68 -1.15
C ALA A 33 2.77 -3.58 -2.38
N GLU A 34 3.89 -4.09 -2.90
CA GLU A 34 3.90 -5.05 -4.02
C GLU A 34 3.11 -6.32 -3.70
N GLN A 35 3.26 -6.85 -2.48
CA GLN A 35 2.52 -8.04 -2.05
C GLN A 35 1.02 -7.80 -1.92
N ILE A 36 0.61 -6.60 -1.49
CA ILE A 36 -0.79 -6.25 -1.24
C ILE A 36 -1.50 -5.83 -2.52
N LEU A 37 -0.86 -5.05 -3.39
CA LEU A 37 -1.49 -4.50 -4.60
C LEU A 37 -1.88 -5.58 -5.61
N GLY A 38 -1.19 -6.73 -5.60
CA GLY A 38 -1.57 -7.89 -6.40
C GLY A 38 -2.78 -8.68 -5.86
N ARG A 39 -3.32 -8.30 -4.69
CA ARG A 39 -4.42 -9.01 -4.02
C ARG A 39 -5.71 -8.20 -4.08
N GLU A 40 -6.84 -8.88 -3.89
CA GLU A 40 -8.11 -8.22 -3.68
C GLU A 40 -8.06 -7.38 -2.39
N PRO A 41 -8.70 -6.20 -2.36
CA PRO A 41 -9.53 -5.61 -3.41
C PRO A 41 -8.74 -4.77 -4.46
N TYR A 42 -7.44 -4.59 -4.30
CA TYR A 42 -6.64 -3.67 -5.10
C TYR A 42 -6.50 -4.11 -6.57
N CYS A 43 -6.35 -5.41 -6.83
CA CYS A 43 -6.21 -5.96 -8.19
C CYS A 43 -7.55 -6.26 -8.88
N LEU A 44 -8.70 -5.96 -8.26
CA LEU A 44 -10.00 -6.24 -8.86
C LEU A 44 -10.26 -5.42 -10.14
N PRO A 45 -10.96 -5.99 -11.13
CA PRO A 45 -11.52 -5.23 -12.25
C PRO A 45 -12.43 -4.11 -11.77
N LEU A 46 -12.51 -3.03 -12.54
CA LEU A 46 -13.31 -1.84 -12.19
C LEU A 46 -14.78 -2.20 -11.91
N ALA A 47 -15.39 -3.04 -12.74
CA ALA A 47 -16.78 -3.47 -12.57
C ALA A 47 -17.03 -4.17 -11.22
N GLU A 48 -16.09 -5.01 -10.76
CA GLU A 48 -16.21 -5.71 -9.48
C GLU A 48 -15.97 -4.76 -8.30
N LYS A 49 -15.04 -3.81 -8.44
CA LYS A 49 -14.83 -2.73 -7.46
C LYS A 49 -16.10 -1.88 -7.28
N GLU A 50 -16.74 -1.48 -8.37
CA GLU A 50 -17.99 -0.71 -8.35
C GLU A 50 -19.13 -1.49 -7.68
N LYS A 51 -19.26 -2.78 -7.99
CA LYS A 51 -20.27 -3.65 -7.38
C LYS A 51 -20.08 -3.75 -5.87
N ARG A 52 -18.85 -4.01 -5.40
CA ARG A 52 -18.56 -4.09 -3.95
C ARG A 52 -18.79 -2.75 -3.26
N LEU A 53 -18.44 -1.63 -3.90
CA LEU A 53 -18.69 -0.30 -3.36
C LEU A 53 -20.20 -0.03 -3.18
N LYS A 54 -21.02 -0.40 -4.17
CA LYS A 54 -22.50 -0.29 -4.08
C LYS A 54 -23.05 -1.12 -2.93
N ASN A 55 -22.64 -2.38 -2.80
CA ASN A 55 -23.08 -3.26 -1.71
C ASN A 55 -22.76 -2.67 -0.32
N LEU A 56 -21.58 -2.04 -0.15
CA LEU A 56 -21.21 -1.38 1.10
C LEU A 56 -22.08 -0.16 1.39
N ALA A 57 -22.32 0.68 0.38
CA ALA A 57 -23.15 1.88 0.51
C ALA A 57 -24.61 1.54 0.88
N GLU A 58 -25.16 0.50 0.27
CA GLU A 58 -26.52 -0.01 0.56
C GLU A 58 -26.63 -0.55 2.00
N TYR A 59 -25.60 -1.22 2.52
CA TYR A 59 -25.57 -1.68 3.91
C TYR A 59 -25.50 -0.53 4.93
N THR A 60 -24.95 0.62 4.54
CA THR A 60 -24.86 1.82 5.39
C THR A 60 -26.03 2.80 5.25
N ALA A 61 -27.03 2.49 4.41
CA ALA A 61 -28.23 3.30 4.33
C ALA A 61 -28.98 3.25 5.67
N PRO A 62 -29.27 4.40 6.32
CA PRO A 62 -29.88 4.42 7.64
C PRO A 62 -31.26 3.75 7.63
N ARG A 63 -31.52 2.93 8.65
CA ARG A 63 -32.89 2.59 9.07
C ARG A 63 -33.63 3.84 9.51
#